data_AF-A0A2D6G7V2-F1
#
_entry.id   AF-A0A2D6G7V2-F1
#
_cell.length_a   1.000
_cell.length_b   1.000
_cell.length_c   1.000
_cell.angle_alpha   90.00
_cell.angle_beta   90.00
_cell.angle_gamma   90.00
#
_symmetry.space_group_name_H-M   'P 1'
#
loop_
_entity.id
_entity.type
_entity.pdbx_description
1 polymer ?
#
loop_
_entity_poly.entity_id
_entity_poly.type
_entity_poly.pdbx_seq_one_letter_code
_entity_poly.pdbx_strand_id
1 'polypeptide(L)'
;MAKAAKKEKKALKKEKRKQQKNVTFSQQKKEKQDTSQGINFSKAVPATVEEIVGRTGTRGEVIQVRCKILDGRDQGKVIRRNVKGPIRIEDTLMLRETEIEARKLTQVKRGGN
;
A
#
# COMPACT_ATOMS: atom_id res chain seq x y z
N MET A 1 18.52 -47.82 30.32
CA MET A 1 18.75 -46.65 29.43
C MET A 1 17.62 -46.36 28.42
N ALA A 2 16.82 -47.34 27.95
CA ALA A 2 15.84 -47.14 26.86
C ALA A 2 14.63 -46.19 27.09
N LYS A 3 14.38 -45.69 28.31
CA LYS A 3 13.21 -44.83 28.61
C LYS A 3 13.42 -43.34 28.25
N ALA A 4 14.66 -42.86 28.15
CA ALA A 4 14.97 -41.45 27.81
C ALA A 4 14.64 -41.12 26.34
N ALA A 5 15.20 -41.89 25.39
CA ALA A 5 15.05 -41.64 23.95
C ALA A 5 13.59 -41.67 23.44
N LYS A 6 12.68 -42.42 24.11
CA LYS A 6 11.24 -42.39 23.79
C LYS A 6 10.54 -41.10 24.24
N LYS A 7 11.05 -40.40 25.25
CA LYS A 7 10.49 -39.14 25.77
C LYS A 7 10.82 -37.97 24.83
N GLU A 8 12.07 -37.88 24.38
CA GLU A 8 12.54 -36.84 23.44
C GLU A 8 11.89 -36.95 22.06
N LYS A 9 11.85 -38.16 21.47
CA LYS A 9 11.16 -38.37 20.18
C LYS A 9 9.66 -38.03 20.23
N LYS A 10 9.02 -38.14 21.41
CA LYS A 10 7.62 -37.76 21.63
C LYS A 10 7.45 -36.23 21.80
N ALA A 11 8.42 -35.54 22.37
CA ALA A 11 8.45 -34.07 22.45
C ALA A 11 8.61 -33.43 21.07
N LEU A 12 9.62 -33.85 20.30
CA LEU A 12 9.92 -33.32 18.96
C LEU A 12 8.72 -33.47 17.99
N LYS A 13 7.99 -34.59 18.09
CA LYS A 13 6.76 -34.84 17.29
C LYS A 13 5.59 -33.93 17.71
N LYS A 14 5.54 -33.49 18.97
CA LYS A 14 4.50 -32.57 19.49
C LYS A 14 4.75 -31.13 19.02
N GLU A 15 6.00 -30.70 18.95
CA GLU A 15 6.39 -29.39 18.40
C GLU A 15 6.16 -29.28 16.90
N LYS A 16 6.62 -30.26 16.10
CA LYS A 16 6.36 -30.26 14.64
C LYS A 16 4.86 -30.22 14.31
N ARG A 17 4.02 -30.89 15.10
CA ARG A 17 2.54 -30.84 14.95
C ARG A 17 1.94 -29.48 15.35
N LYS A 18 2.58 -28.72 16.25
CA LYS A 18 2.19 -27.33 16.60
C LYS A 18 2.57 -26.36 15.49
N GLN A 19 3.80 -26.45 14.98
CA GLN A 19 4.28 -25.62 13.87
C GLN A 19 3.45 -25.84 12.60
N GLN A 20 3.21 -27.09 12.20
CA GLN A 20 2.36 -27.41 11.05
C GLN A 20 0.94 -26.81 11.19
N LYS A 21 0.31 -26.91 12.37
CA LYS A 21 -1.01 -26.30 12.59
C LYS A 21 -1.02 -24.78 12.40
N ASN A 22 0.01 -24.07 12.87
CA ASN A 22 0.08 -22.62 12.70
C ASN A 22 0.29 -22.21 11.24
N VAL A 23 1.12 -22.93 10.48
CA VAL A 23 1.33 -22.66 9.05
C VAL A 23 0.02 -22.85 8.27
N THR A 24 -0.69 -23.97 8.47
CA THR A 24 -1.99 -24.21 7.82
C THR A 24 -3.04 -23.16 8.17
N PHE A 25 -3.10 -22.73 9.45
CA PHE A 25 -4.05 -21.72 9.89
C PHE A 25 -3.75 -20.32 9.29
N SER A 26 -2.48 -19.98 9.09
CA SER A 26 -2.09 -18.71 8.47
C SER A 26 -2.38 -18.63 6.96
N GLN A 27 -2.44 -19.77 6.26
CA GLN A 27 -2.72 -19.82 4.83
C GLN A 27 -4.23 -19.78 4.50
N GLN A 28 -5.09 -20.27 5.38
CA GLN A 28 -6.54 -20.35 5.13
C GLN A 28 -7.31 -19.02 5.25
N LYS A 29 -6.64 -17.89 5.56
CA LYS A 29 -7.31 -16.60 5.82
C LYS A 29 -7.23 -15.57 4.67
N LYS A 30 -6.76 -15.95 3.48
CA LYS A 30 -6.58 -15.00 2.35
C LYS A 30 -7.51 -15.15 1.15
N GLU A 31 -8.30 -16.23 1.06
CA GLU A 31 -9.23 -16.45 -0.05
C GLU A 31 -10.63 -16.81 0.47
N LYS A 32 -11.38 -15.77 0.87
CA LYS A 32 -12.84 -15.80 0.77
C LYS A 32 -13.22 -14.89 -0.40
N GLN A 33 -13.57 -15.52 -1.51
CA GLN A 33 -14.13 -14.86 -2.68
C GLN A 33 -15.63 -14.67 -2.44
N ASP A 34 -16.03 -13.50 -1.96
CA ASP A 34 -17.45 -13.15 -1.92
C ASP A 34 -17.91 -12.79 -3.35
N THR A 35 -18.82 -13.61 -3.88
CA THR A 35 -19.39 -13.48 -5.22
C THR A 35 -20.33 -12.28 -5.33
N SER A 36 -19.85 -11.15 -5.88
CA SER A 36 -20.72 -10.09 -6.41
C SER A 36 -19.98 -9.16 -7.38
N GLN A 37 -20.15 -9.41 -8.69
CA GLN A 37 -19.66 -8.63 -9.84
C GLN A 37 -18.12 -8.45 -9.93
N GLY A 38 -17.54 -8.73 -11.10
CA GLY A 38 -16.09 -8.77 -11.29
C GLY A 38 -15.40 -7.41 -11.09
N ILE A 39 -14.83 -7.19 -9.91
CA ILE A 39 -13.99 -6.04 -9.63
C ILE A 39 -12.61 -6.28 -10.25
N ASN A 40 -12.29 -5.53 -11.31
CA ASN A 40 -10.96 -5.57 -11.91
C ASN A 40 -9.93 -4.89 -10.99
N PHE A 41 -9.25 -5.68 -10.17
CA PHE A 41 -8.14 -5.23 -9.33
C PHE A 41 -6.89 -4.98 -10.17
N SER A 42 -6.66 -3.73 -10.58
CA SER A 42 -5.38 -3.34 -11.16
C SER A 42 -4.27 -3.33 -10.10
N LYS A 43 -3.04 -3.64 -10.51
CA LYS A 43 -1.87 -3.59 -9.63
C LYS A 43 -1.65 -2.14 -9.17
N ALA A 44 -1.89 -1.87 -7.89
CA ALA A 44 -1.62 -0.58 -7.29
C ALA A 44 -0.23 -0.57 -6.60
N VAL A 45 0.46 0.56 -6.72
CA VAL A 45 1.81 0.79 -6.19
C VAL A 45 1.73 1.72 -4.98
N PRO A 46 2.29 1.36 -3.81
CA PRO A 46 2.33 2.26 -2.65
C PRO A 46 3.32 3.41 -2.86
N ALA A 47 2.94 4.61 -2.42
CA ALA A 47 3.78 5.80 -2.39
C ALA A 47 3.51 6.64 -1.14
N THR A 48 4.55 7.18 -0.51
CA THR A 48 4.43 8.04 0.69
C THR A 48 4.39 9.51 0.29
N VAL A 49 3.52 10.31 0.92
CA VAL A 49 3.48 11.76 0.74
C VAL A 49 4.71 12.39 1.41
N GLU A 50 5.52 13.08 0.61
CA GLU A 50 6.72 13.78 1.06
C GLU A 50 6.42 15.26 1.31
N GLU A 51 5.54 15.88 0.49
CA GLU A 51 5.22 17.29 0.61
C GLU A 51 3.83 17.62 0.04
N ILE A 52 3.16 18.60 0.65
CA ILE A 52 1.91 19.18 0.16
C ILE A 52 2.21 20.45 -0.62
N VAL A 53 1.99 20.45 -1.93
CA VAL A 53 2.29 21.59 -2.83
C VAL A 53 1.27 22.72 -2.66
N GLY A 54 0.00 22.39 -2.44
CA GLY A 54 -1.07 23.36 -2.23
C GLY A 54 -2.44 22.89 -2.71
N ARG A 55 -3.44 23.76 -2.60
CA ARG A 55 -4.79 23.53 -3.13
C ARG A 55 -4.89 23.99 -4.58
N THR A 56 -5.59 23.20 -5.39
CA THR A 56 -5.72 23.32 -6.85
C THR A 56 -7.18 23.13 -7.28
N GLY A 57 -7.54 23.68 -8.43
CA GLY A 57 -8.89 23.60 -9.00
C GLY A 57 -9.78 24.77 -8.56
N THR A 58 -10.79 25.09 -9.36
CA THR A 58 -11.65 26.28 -9.19
C THR A 58 -12.42 26.35 -7.88
N ARG A 59 -12.64 25.22 -7.20
CA ARG A 59 -13.30 25.14 -5.88
C ARG A 59 -12.34 24.79 -4.72
N GLY A 60 -11.05 24.62 -4.98
CA GLY A 60 -10.05 24.27 -3.95
C GLY A 60 -10.21 22.88 -3.31
N GLU A 61 -11.09 22.02 -3.85
CA GLU A 61 -11.39 20.67 -3.33
C GLU A 61 -10.23 19.67 -3.49
N VAL A 62 -9.26 19.98 -4.35
CA VAL A 62 -8.15 19.10 -4.72
C VAL A 62 -6.85 19.65 -4.13
N ILE A 63 -6.08 18.79 -3.49
CA ILE A 63 -4.74 19.09 -3.00
C ILE A 63 -3.72 18.45 -3.96
N GLN A 64 -2.78 19.23 -4.45
CA GLN A 64 -1.62 18.69 -5.16
C GLN A 64 -0.54 18.33 -4.13
N VAL A 65 -0.03 17.10 -4.21
CA VAL A 65 1.01 16.57 -3.33
C VAL A 65 2.19 16.04 -4.16
N ARG A 66 3.39 16.08 -3.59
CA ARG A 66 4.53 15.26 -4.00
C ARG A 66 4.49 13.96 -3.20
N CYS A 67 4.48 12.83 -3.88
CA CYS A 67 4.64 11.52 -3.24
C CYS A 67 5.80 10.74 -3.86
N LYS A 68 6.53 10.04 -2.99
CA LYS A 68 7.68 9.20 -3.30
C LYS A 68 7.23 7.75 -3.40
N ILE A 69 7.52 7.11 -4.52
CA ILE A 69 7.11 5.73 -4.79
C ILE A 69 7.95 4.76 -3.95
N LEU A 70 7.30 3.84 -3.23
CA LEU A 70 7.96 2.89 -2.31
C LEU A 70 8.35 1.56 -2.96
N ASP A 71 7.63 1.13 -4.00
CA ASP A 71 7.76 -0.20 -4.62
C ASP A 71 7.57 -0.12 -6.15
N GLY A 72 7.92 -1.19 -6.86
CA GLY A 72 7.74 -1.30 -8.30
C GLY A 72 8.82 -0.63 -9.14
N ARG A 73 8.48 -0.35 -10.41
CA ARG A 73 9.46 0.00 -11.46
C ARG A 73 10.07 1.40 -11.28
N ASP A 74 9.32 2.33 -10.69
CA ASP A 74 9.70 3.71 -10.44
C ASP A 74 10.10 3.95 -8.97
N GLN A 75 10.58 2.92 -8.25
CA GLN A 75 10.92 3.04 -6.82
C GLN A 75 11.87 4.23 -6.55
N GLY A 76 11.56 5.02 -5.53
CA GLY A 76 12.32 6.21 -5.13
C GLY A 76 12.04 7.48 -5.95
N LYS A 77 11.33 7.38 -7.08
CA LYS A 77 10.90 8.55 -7.87
C LYS A 77 9.84 9.34 -7.11
N VAL A 78 9.99 10.67 -7.11
CA VAL A 78 9.02 11.62 -6.56
C VAL A 78 8.14 12.12 -7.70
N ILE A 79 6.82 11.95 -7.57
CA ILE A 79 5.84 12.36 -8.56
C ILE A 79 4.78 13.27 -7.94
N ARG A 80 4.16 14.13 -8.74
CA ARG A 80 3.01 14.93 -8.31
C ARG A 80 1.71 14.18 -8.55
N ARG A 81 0.82 14.21 -7.56
CA ARG A 81 -0.54 13.67 -7.67
C ARG A 81 -1.57 14.62 -7.09
N ASN A 82 -2.79 14.49 -7.58
CA ASN A 82 -3.95 15.20 -7.10
C ASN A 82 -4.72 14.28 -6.15
N VAL A 83 -4.94 14.72 -4.92
CA VAL A 83 -5.77 14.02 -3.92
C VAL A 83 -6.98 14.88 -3.60
N LYS A 84 -8.14 14.24 -3.40
CA LYS A 84 -9.36 14.91 -2.93
C LYS A 84 -9.51 14.68 -1.43
N GLY A 85 -9.79 15.75 -0.68
CA GLY A 85 -9.92 15.71 0.78
C GLY A 85 -8.63 16.07 1.54
N PRO A 86 -8.66 16.01 2.88
CA PRO A 86 -7.49 16.31 3.72
C PRO A 86 -6.42 15.22 3.60
N ILE A 87 -5.16 15.63 3.61
CA ILE A 87 -3.99 14.75 3.58
C ILE A 87 -2.86 15.36 4.40
N ARG A 88 -1.95 14.52 4.91
CA ARG A 88 -0.80 14.89 5.72
C ARG A 88 0.49 14.40 5.05
N ILE A 89 1.62 14.90 5.53
CA ILE A 89 2.94 14.32 5.21
C ILE A 89 3.00 12.93 5.84
N GLU A 90 3.77 12.01 5.24
CA GLU A 90 3.91 10.59 5.61
C GLU A 90 2.69 9.68 5.32
N ASP A 91 1.55 10.24 4.89
CA ASP A 91 0.40 9.43 4.43
C ASP A 91 0.78 8.53 3.24
N THR A 92 0.20 7.32 3.16
CA THR A 92 0.44 6.38 2.06
C THR A 92 -0.71 6.39 1.05
N LEU A 93 -0.35 6.60 -0.23
CA LEU A 93 -1.24 6.59 -1.38
C LEU A 93 -1.04 5.34 -2.22
N MET A 94 -2.13 4.68 -2.61
CA MET A 94 -2.11 3.56 -3.56
C MET A 94 -2.32 4.09 -4.98
N LEU A 95 -1.23 4.17 -5.76
CA LEU A 95 -1.22 4.67 -7.12
C LEU A 95 -1.56 3.56 -8.11
N ARG A 96 -2.56 3.76 -8.97
CA ARG A 96 -2.83 2.83 -10.09
C ARG A 96 -1.76 2.90 -11.18
N GLU A 97 -1.17 4.07 -11.36
CA GLU A 97 -0.21 4.38 -12.42
C GLU A 97 0.88 5.33 -11.86
N THR A 98 2.14 4.94 -12.00
CA THR A 98 3.30 5.74 -11.56
C THR A 98 3.71 6.79 -12.60
N GLU A 99 3.43 6.55 -13.87
CA GLU A 99 4.02 7.27 -15.02
C GLU A 99 3.47 8.70 -15.25
N ILE A 100 2.14 8.93 -15.19
CA ILE A 100 1.48 10.11 -15.80
C ILE A 100 1.68 11.49 -15.11
N GLU A 101 1.98 11.55 -13.80
CA GLU A 101 2.01 12.80 -13.00
C GLU A 101 0.68 13.60 -12.92
N ALA A 102 0.73 14.78 -12.27
CA ALA A 102 -0.25 15.87 -12.36
C ALA A 102 0.46 17.15 -12.89
N ARG A 103 -0.23 17.93 -13.74
CA ARG A 103 0.31 19.19 -14.29
C ARG A 103 0.80 20.13 -13.18
N LYS A 104 1.88 20.86 -13.42
CA LYS A 104 2.40 21.87 -12.46
C LYS A 104 1.30 22.89 -12.17
N LEU A 105 1.09 23.21 -10.89
CA LEU A 105 0.35 24.40 -10.48
C LEU A 105 1.10 25.65 -10.98
N THR A 106 0.75 26.14 -12.16
CA THR A 106 1.16 27.47 -12.61
C THR A 106 0.20 28.49 -12.02
N GLN A 107 0.75 29.43 -11.25
CA GLN A 107 0.00 30.55 -10.69
C GLN A 107 -0.28 31.58 -11.80
N VAL A 108 -1.16 31.21 -12.75
CA VAL A 108 -1.61 32.11 -13.81
C VAL A 108 -2.43 33.21 -13.15
N LYS A 109 -1.83 34.38 -12.97
CA LYS A 109 -2.49 35.63 -12.53
C LYS A 109 -3.50 36.07 -13.59
N ARG A 110 -4.69 35.42 -13.62
CA ARG A 110 -5.86 35.92 -14.35
C ARG A 110 -6.45 37.07 -13.54
N GLY A 111 -6.09 38.29 -13.91
CA GLY A 111 -6.46 39.52 -13.20
C GLY A 111 -5.30 40.46 -12.94
N GLY A 112 -4.41 40.64 -13.91
CA GLY A 112 -3.68 41.91 -14.01
C GLY A 112 -4.60 42.90 -14.72
N ASN A 113 -4.97 43.97 -14.02
CA ASN A 113 -5.45 45.21 -14.65
C ASN A 113 -4.27 45.89 -15.35
#